data_AF-K9TYM8-F1
#
_entry.id   AF-K9TYM8-F1
#
_cell.length_a   1.000
_cell.length_b   1.000
_cell.length_c   1.000
_cell.angle_alpha   90.00
_cell.angle_beta   90.00
_cell.angle_gamma   90.00
#
_symmetry.space_group_name_H-M   'P 1'
#
loop_
_entity.id
_entity.type
_entity.pdbx_description
1 polymer ?
#
loop_
_entity_poly.entity_id
_entity_poly.type
_entity_poly.pdbx_seq_one_letter_code
_entity_poly.pdbx_strand_id
1 'polypeptide(L)'
;MEAVEDIQRAILAAIREQTQAIQSSEKTIQEAQRTQQQLIDVYRRTLTDRWVGSDDVACEFGMAISARSITNRIQDGRLEQGIHWINTSDGDRPTYLICVRTVMEYFKKPPQKRRPPKRNRLQN
;
A
#
# COMPACT_ATOMS: atom_id res chain seq x y z
N MET A 1 -42.82 21.74 -47.00
CA MET A 1 -41.35 21.61 -46.85
C MET A 1 -40.89 22.15 -45.52
N GLU A 2 -41.33 23.34 -45.10
CA GLU A 2 -40.97 24.01 -43.84
C GLU A 2 -41.10 23.11 -42.58
N ALA A 3 -42.23 22.43 -42.38
CA ALA A 3 -42.44 21.58 -41.21
C ALA A 3 -41.45 20.39 -41.10
N VAL A 4 -40.92 19.90 -42.22
CA VAL A 4 -39.93 18.81 -42.22
C VAL A 4 -38.56 19.34 -41.79
N GLU A 5 -38.21 20.57 -42.21
CA GLU A 5 -36.97 21.23 -41.81
C GLU A 5 -36.97 21.59 -40.31
N ASP A 6 -38.11 22.01 -39.77
CA ASP A 6 -38.26 22.29 -38.33
C ASP A 6 -38.10 21.04 -37.48
N ILE A 7 -38.69 19.92 -37.91
CA ILE A 7 -38.53 18.61 -37.25
C ILE A 7 -37.05 18.18 -37.31
N GLN A 8 -36.39 18.32 -38.46
CA GLN A 8 -34.97 18.00 -38.59
C GLN A 8 -34.09 18.85 -37.67
N ARG A 9 -34.37 20.16 -37.54
CA ARG A 9 -33.66 21.04 -36.61
C ARG A 9 -33.88 20.64 -35.16
N ALA A 10 -35.11 20.30 -34.77
CA ALA A 10 -35.44 19.85 -33.42
C ALA A 10 -34.72 18.54 -33.07
N ILE A 11 -34.68 17.57 -33.99
CA ILE A 11 -33.95 16.31 -33.81
C ILE A 11 -32.45 16.56 -33.64
N LEU A 12 -31.86 17.41 -34.48
CA LEU A 12 -30.44 17.76 -34.37
C LEU A 12 -30.10 18.48 -33.07
N ALA A 13 -30.99 19.34 -32.57
CA ALA A 13 -30.83 19.99 -31.26
C ALA A 13 -30.86 18.96 -30.12
N ALA A 14 -31.83 18.04 -30.14
CA ALA A 14 -31.95 16.99 -29.13
C ALA A 14 -30.74 16.04 -29.13
N ILE A 15 -30.22 15.67 -30.30
CA ILE A 15 -29.00 14.85 -30.41
C ILE A 15 -27.79 15.58 -29.81
N ARG A 16 -27.64 16.88 -30.07
CA ARG A 16 -26.53 17.68 -29.52
C ARG A 16 -26.63 17.77 -28.00
N GLU A 17 -27.82 18.00 -27.47
CA GLU A 17 -28.06 18.05 -26.03
C GLU A 17 -27.74 16.71 -25.36
N GLN A 18 -28.21 15.59 -25.93
CA GLN A 18 -27.86 14.26 -25.43
C GLN A 18 -26.35 13.99 -25.52
N THR A 19 -25.69 14.41 -26.59
CA THR A 19 -24.24 14.24 -26.75
C THR A 19 -23.48 14.99 -25.66
N GLN A 20 -23.89 16.23 -25.37
CA GLN A 20 -23.28 17.02 -24.29
C GLN A 20 -23.52 16.39 -22.92
N ALA A 21 -24.73 15.87 -22.68
CA ALA A 21 -25.05 15.16 -21.44
C ALA A 21 -24.19 13.91 -21.26
N ILE A 22 -23.98 13.11 -22.32
CA ILE A 22 -23.10 11.93 -22.30
C ILE A 22 -21.67 12.34 -21.97
N GLN A 23 -21.13 13.35 -22.65
CA GLN A 23 -19.77 13.84 -22.40
C GLN A 23 -19.58 14.35 -20.96
N SER A 24 -20.59 15.04 -20.42
CA SER A 24 -20.57 15.47 -19.03
C SER A 24 -20.58 14.28 -18.08
N SER A 25 -21.43 13.28 -18.34
CA SER A 25 -21.50 12.05 -17.54
C SER A 25 -20.17 11.28 -17.59
N GLU A 26 -19.52 11.19 -18.75
CA GLU A 26 -18.22 10.52 -18.89
C GLU A 26 -17.14 11.19 -18.04
N LYS A 27 -17.10 12.53 -18.00
CA LYS A 27 -16.17 13.27 -17.13
C LYS A 27 -16.42 12.96 -15.66
N THR A 28 -17.68 12.98 -15.22
CA THR A 28 -18.03 12.64 -13.83
C THR A 28 -17.64 11.21 -13.48
N ILE A 29 -17.82 10.25 -14.40
CA ILE A 29 -17.39 8.86 -14.20
C ILE A 29 -15.87 8.77 -14.07
N GLN A 30 -15.12 9.47 -14.92
CA GLN A 30 -13.65 9.49 -14.84
C GLN A 30 -13.14 10.11 -13.53
N GLU A 31 -13.77 11.20 -13.08
CA GLU A 31 -13.44 11.83 -11.79
C GLU A 31 -13.74 10.89 -10.63
N ALA A 32 -14.92 10.24 -10.62
CA ALA A 32 -15.28 9.27 -9.61
C ALA A 32 -14.29 8.08 -9.56
N GLN A 33 -13.89 7.56 -10.72
CA GLN A 33 -12.88 6.50 -10.81
C GLN A 33 -11.53 6.95 -10.26
N ARG A 34 -11.10 8.18 -10.56
CA ARG A 34 -9.86 8.75 -10.03
C ARG A 34 -9.90 8.88 -8.51
N THR A 35 -11.01 9.39 -7.96
CA THR A 35 -11.21 9.49 -6.51
C THR A 35 -11.22 8.11 -5.85
N GLN A 36 -11.89 7.13 -6.46
CA GLN A 36 -11.90 5.75 -5.96
C GLN A 36 -10.49 5.17 -5.91
N GLN A 37 -9.67 5.39 -6.95
CA GLN A 37 -8.29 4.93 -6.96
C GLN A 37 -7.45 5.59 -5.86
N GLN A 38 -7.62 6.89 -5.64
CA GLN A 38 -6.95 7.62 -4.56
C GLN A 38 -7.32 7.06 -3.18
N LEU A 39 -8.59 6.74 -2.95
CA LEU A 39 -9.04 6.14 -1.69
C LEU A 39 -8.45 4.75 -1.49
N ILE A 40 -8.37 3.92 -2.54
CA ILE A 40 -7.70 2.62 -2.49
C ILE A 40 -6.22 2.78 -2.10
N ASP A 41 -5.53 3.77 -2.66
CA ASP A 41 -4.11 3.99 -2.38
C ASP A 41 -3.89 4.47 -0.93
N VAL A 42 -4.76 5.35 -0.42
CA VAL A 42 -4.76 5.79 0.99
C VAL A 42 -5.03 4.61 1.92
N TYR A 43 -6.03 3.80 1.61
CA TYR A 43 -6.38 2.62 2.40
C TYR A 43 -5.25 1.59 2.42
N ARG A 44 -4.59 1.37 1.28
CA ARG A 44 -3.40 0.52 1.21
C ARG A 44 -2.28 1.05 2.11
N ARG A 45 -1.96 2.35 2.03
CA ARG A 45 -0.91 2.97 2.86
C ARG A 45 -1.18 2.84 4.35
N THR A 46 -2.42 3.13 4.77
CA THR A 46 -2.81 3.05 6.18
C THR A 46 -2.75 1.62 6.72
N LEU A 47 -3.15 0.61 5.93
CA LEU A 47 -3.04 -0.79 6.33
C LEU A 47 -1.61 -1.31 6.37
N THR A 48 -0.72 -0.83 5.49
CA THR A 48 0.66 -1.33 5.41
C THR A 48 1.61 -0.60 6.35
N ASP A 49 1.40 0.67 6.65
CA ASP A 49 2.35 1.48 7.43
C ASP A 49 2.16 1.35 8.94
N ARG A 50 1.32 0.40 9.38
CA ARG A 50 1.13 0.08 10.79
C ARG A 50 2.27 -0.77 11.35
N TRP A 51 2.49 -0.59 12.64
CA TRP A 51 3.46 -1.32 13.44
C TRP A 51 2.72 -2.29 14.34
N VAL A 52 3.09 -3.57 14.28
CA VAL A 52 2.44 -4.65 15.05
C VAL A 52 3.47 -5.56 15.70
N GLY A 53 3.07 -6.29 16.73
CA GLY A 53 3.96 -7.24 17.39
C GLY A 53 4.37 -8.38 16.45
N SER A 54 5.54 -8.98 16.68
CA SER A 54 6.01 -10.11 15.88
C SER A 54 5.06 -11.31 15.89
N ASP A 55 4.32 -11.50 16.99
CA ASP A 55 3.32 -12.57 17.13
C ASP A 55 2.04 -12.24 16.34
N ASP A 56 1.63 -10.96 16.31
CA ASP A 56 0.50 -10.49 15.50
C ASP A 56 0.79 -10.65 14.00
N VAL A 57 2.01 -10.33 13.56
CA VAL A 57 2.45 -10.60 12.18
C VAL A 57 2.33 -12.10 11.88
N ALA A 58 2.79 -12.96 12.80
CA ALA A 58 2.74 -14.39 12.58
C ALA A 58 1.30 -14.92 12.51
N CYS A 59 0.38 -14.34 13.29
CA CYS A 59 -1.04 -14.66 13.22
C CYS A 59 -1.66 -14.21 11.89
N GLU A 60 -1.34 -12.99 11.44
CA GLU A 60 -1.94 -12.38 10.26
C GLU A 60 -1.44 -12.99 8.94
N PHE A 61 -0.15 -13.30 8.84
CA PHE A 61 0.49 -13.82 7.63
C PHE A 61 0.63 -15.35 7.64
N GLY A 62 0.21 -16.00 8.73
CA GLY A 62 0.18 -17.45 8.88
C GLY A 62 1.55 -18.12 8.85
N MET A 63 1.58 -19.42 8.54
CA MET A 63 2.77 -20.29 8.65
C MET A 63 3.98 -19.85 7.81
N ALA A 64 3.79 -18.96 6.83
CA ALA A 64 4.88 -18.42 6.01
C ALA A 64 5.83 -17.51 6.80
N ILE A 65 5.37 -16.94 7.92
CA ILE A 65 6.17 -16.05 8.78
C ILE A 65 5.93 -16.40 10.24
N SER A 66 6.92 -17.02 10.88
CA SER A 66 6.91 -17.14 12.34
C SER A 66 7.63 -15.97 13.00
N ALA A 67 7.23 -15.63 14.23
CA ALA A 67 7.92 -14.63 15.05
C ALA A 67 9.43 -14.91 15.15
N ARG A 68 9.82 -16.19 15.32
CA ARG A 68 11.21 -16.63 15.31
C ARG A 68 11.93 -16.29 13.99
N SER A 69 11.24 -16.50 12.86
CA SER A 69 11.78 -16.19 11.55
C SER A 69 12.01 -14.67 11.37
N ILE A 70 11.14 -13.84 11.95
CA ILE A 70 11.32 -12.37 11.98
C ILE A 70 12.54 -12.01 12.83
N THR A 71 12.64 -12.54 14.04
CA THR A 71 13.79 -12.29 14.94
C THR A 71 15.12 -12.67 14.30
N ASN A 72 15.19 -13.83 13.65
CA ASN A 72 16.41 -14.25 12.94
C ASN A 72 16.81 -13.24 11.85
N ARG A 73 15.83 -12.66 11.13
CA ARG A 73 16.11 -11.65 10.08
C ARG A 73 16.55 -10.31 10.64
N ILE A 74 16.06 -9.93 11.82
CA ILE A 74 16.56 -8.77 12.57
C ILE A 74 18.03 -9.02 12.95
N GLN A 75 18.32 -10.17 13.54
CA GLN A 75 19.66 -10.54 13.98
C GLN A 75 20.67 -10.67 12.83
N ASP A 76 20.23 -11.20 11.68
CA ASP A 76 21.04 -11.31 10.46
C ASP A 76 21.17 -10.00 9.68
N GLY A 77 20.56 -8.91 10.17
CA GLY A 77 20.61 -7.59 9.55
C GLY A 77 19.82 -7.48 8.24
N ARG A 78 18.93 -8.42 7.91
CA ARG A 78 18.05 -8.29 6.74
C ARG A 78 16.97 -7.23 6.95
N LEU A 79 16.63 -6.92 8.20
CA LEU A 79 15.67 -5.89 8.58
C LEU A 79 16.37 -4.70 9.25
N GLU A 80 16.02 -3.49 8.81
CA GLU A 80 16.58 -2.24 9.30
C GLU A 80 15.78 -1.69 10.48
N GLN A 81 16.48 -1.27 11.54
CA GLN A 81 15.82 -0.61 12.67
C GLN A 81 15.30 0.77 12.26
N GLY A 82 14.10 1.14 12.71
CA GLY A 82 13.44 2.41 12.38
C GLY A 82 12.71 2.41 11.03
N ILE A 83 13.06 1.50 10.11
CA ILE A 83 12.35 1.34 8.82
C ILE A 83 11.49 0.08 8.83
N HIS A 84 12.06 -1.05 9.24
CA HIS A 84 11.43 -2.37 9.18
C HIS A 84 10.95 -2.87 10.55
N TRP A 85 11.67 -2.51 11.60
CA TRP A 85 11.36 -2.93 12.96
C TRP A 85 11.81 -1.85 13.97
N ILE A 86 11.20 -1.81 15.15
CA ILE A 86 11.65 -1.00 16.28
C ILE A 86 11.74 -1.87 17.53
N ASN A 87 12.74 -1.60 18.37
CA ASN A 87 12.86 -2.25 19.67
C ASN A 87 11.95 -1.53 20.67
N THR A 88 11.05 -2.29 21.30
CA THR A 88 10.15 -1.82 22.36
C THR A 88 10.39 -2.55 23.68
N SER A 89 11.49 -3.31 23.77
CA SER A 89 11.94 -3.99 24.98
C SER A 89 12.24 -3.00 26.10
N ASP A 90 11.83 -3.36 27.32
CA ASP A 90 12.11 -2.68 28.57
C ASP A 90 13.35 -3.21 29.32
N GLY A 91 13.85 -4.40 28.97
CA GLY A 91 15.20 -4.84 29.40
C GLY A 91 15.40 -6.34 29.43
N ASP A 92 14.36 -7.12 29.71
CA ASP A 92 14.50 -8.56 29.96
C ASP A 92 14.20 -9.43 28.74
N ARG A 93 13.29 -8.98 27.87
CA ARG A 93 12.90 -9.73 26.67
C ARG A 93 12.79 -8.81 25.46
N PRO A 94 13.52 -9.08 24.37
CA PRO A 94 13.42 -8.27 23.17
C PRO A 94 12.01 -8.37 22.58
N THR A 95 11.28 -7.25 22.64
CA THR A 95 9.95 -7.08 22.03
C THR A 95 10.09 -6.18 20.82
N TYR A 96 9.71 -6.68 19.64
CA TYR A 96 9.85 -5.97 18.38
C TYR A 96 8.48 -5.60 17.82
N LEU A 97 8.30 -4.33 17.46
CA LEU A 97 7.23 -3.95 16.53
C LEU A 97 7.77 -4.00 15.11
N ILE A 98 6.98 -4.56 14.20
CA ILE A 98 7.33 -4.81 12.81
C ILE A 98 6.38 -4.00 11.93
N CYS A 99 6.93 -3.34 10.92
CA CYS A 99 6.12 -2.65 9.92
C CYS A 99 5.47 -3.70 8.98
N VAL A 100 4.15 -3.65 8.84
CA VAL A 100 3.40 -4.62 7.99
C VAL A 100 3.83 -4.52 6.52
N ARG A 101 4.17 -3.31 6.05
CA ARG A 101 4.73 -3.07 4.71
C ARG A 101 5.98 -3.89 4.47
N THR A 102 6.90 -3.92 5.43
CA THR A 102 8.14 -4.70 5.34
C THR A 102 7.86 -6.17 5.12
N VAL A 103 6.89 -6.69 5.85
CA VAL A 103 6.47 -8.08 5.71
C VAL A 103 5.94 -8.34 4.30
N MET A 104 5.03 -7.51 3.80
CA MET A 104 4.51 -7.64 2.44
C MET A 104 5.60 -7.50 1.36
N GLU A 105 6.51 -6.53 1.52
CA GLU A 105 7.62 -6.32 0.60
C GLU A 105 8.58 -7.50 0.59
N TYR A 106 8.83 -8.13 1.74
CA TYR A 106 9.67 -9.32 1.82
C TYR A 106 9.17 -10.46 0.92
N PHE A 107 7.86 -10.71 0.86
CA PHE A 107 7.28 -11.74 -0.02
C PHE A 107 7.35 -11.37 -1.50
N LYS A 108 7.30 -10.08 -1.82
CA LYS A 108 7.45 -9.61 -3.19
C LYS A 108 8.91 -9.65 -3.64
N LYS A 109 9.82 -9.16 -2.81
CA LYS A 109 11.27 -9.05 -3.05
C LYS A 109 12.03 -9.09 -1.71
N PRO A 110 12.66 -10.22 -1.33
CA PRO A 110 13.37 -10.30 -0.07
C PRO A 110 14.59 -9.36 -0.05
N PRO A 111 14.82 -8.60 1.04
CA PRO A 111 15.94 -7.69 1.18
C PRO A 111 17.26 -8.46 1.19
N GLN A 112 18.29 -7.88 0.57
CA GLN A 112 19.65 -8.43 0.59
C GLN A 112 20.21 -8.42 2.01
N LYS A 113 20.97 -9.46 2.36
CA LYS A 113 21.63 -9.57 3.66
C LYS A 113 22.57 -8.37 3.85
N ARG A 114 22.35 -7.55 4.88
CA ARG A 114 23.30 -6.50 5.23
C ARG A 114 24.58 -7.15 5.73
N ARG A 115 25.73 -6.59 5.33
CA ARG A 115 26.99 -6.96 5.97
C ARG A 115 26.87 -6.54 7.44
N PRO A 116 27.13 -7.43 8.41
CA PRO A 116 27.11 -7.03 9.81
C PRO A 116 28.09 -5.85 9.99
N PRO A 117 27.79 -4.89 10.88
CA PRO A 117 28.73 -3.84 11.20
C PRO A 117 30.06 -4.49 11.59
N LYS A 118 31.17 -4.04 10.98
CA LYS A 118 32.50 -4.50 11.39
C LYS A 118 32.61 -4.24 12.89
N ARG A 119 32.59 -5.31 13.69
CA ARG A 119 32.97 -5.21 15.11
C ARG A 119 34.40 -4.69 15.09
N ASN A 120 34.58 -3.41 15.43
CA ASN A 120 35.89 -2.92 15.82
C ASN A 120 36.28 -3.76 17.04
N ARG A 121 37.20 -4.71 16.83
CA ARG A 121 37.89 -5.36 17.93
C ARG A 121 38.62 -4.24 18.65
N LEU A 122 38.06 -3.76 19.75
CA LEU A 122 38.82 -3.05 20.75
C LEU A 122 39.88 -4.05 21.21
N GLN A 123 41.12 -3.83 20.76
CA GLN A 123 42.30 -4.50 21.27
C GLN A 123 42.48 -3.97 22.69
N ASN A 124 42.16 -4.80 23.68
CA ASN A 124 42.70 -4.69 25.03
C ASN A 124 43.62 -5.89 25.24
#